data_AF-A0AAD4AGW8-F1
#
_entry.id   AF-A0AAD4AGW8-F1
#
_cell.length_a   1.000
_cell.length_b   1.000
_cell.length_c   1.000
_cell.angle_alpha   90.00
_cell.angle_beta   90.00
_cell.angle_gamma   90.00
#
_symmetry.space_group_name_H-M   'P 1'
#
loop_
_entity.id
_entity.type
_entity.pdbx_description
1 polymer ?
#
loop_
_entity_poly.entity_id
_entity_poly.type
_entity_poly.pdbx_seq_one_letter_code
_entity_poly.pdbx_strand_id
1 'polypeptide(L)'
;MQIKAINILLASCLLSACGGSDSDDTQTLPQPQLLSNISPTAAFSQIDDIYERGEFIIDASGSSDSDGSISSYNWSLDLGDYTGKSISLTENGVNSNLVVGEIEEDVTVSVNLTVTDNDGATDKYTNTITIQELDIEKLPPIPVSPRLGLEGTDSDRDGVRDDVEIKIYNLYPLSKDNREISRKAAQIFQNVLVTGDSQDDLDDGEAAEELSKLASCYIDHTSLNGREEVAKIRSILIDTPERMAAYENFLMSRNGTVQRTLEANIEECRLPQN
;
A
#
# COMPACT_ATOMS: atom_id res chain seq x y z
N MET A 1 52.64 25.13 37.56
CA MET A 1 52.73 24.47 38.88
C MET A 1 52.25 23.04 38.70
N GLN A 2 53.18 22.11 38.46
CA GLN A 2 52.92 20.66 38.44
C GLN A 2 53.45 20.08 39.76
N ILE A 3 52.74 19.13 40.35
CA ILE A 3 53.35 18.16 41.27
C ILE A 3 52.91 16.77 40.82
N LYS A 4 53.92 15.96 40.48
CA LYS A 4 53.85 14.55 40.09
C LYS A 4 53.73 13.65 41.32
N ALA A 5 53.07 12.51 41.09
CA ALA A 5 52.93 11.39 42.01
C ALA A 5 54.26 10.68 42.35
N ILE A 6 54.29 10.05 43.52
CA ILE A 6 55.32 9.12 44.00
C ILE A 6 54.65 7.76 44.24
N ASN A 7 55.27 6.70 43.69
CA ASN A 7 55.05 5.28 43.96
C ASN A 7 56.34 4.71 44.56
N ILE A 8 56.25 3.62 45.36
CA ILE A 8 57.27 2.60 45.76
C ILE A 8 56.94 2.15 47.20
N LEU A 9 57.07 0.91 47.69
CA LEU A 9 57.11 -0.48 47.22
C LEU A 9 57.28 -1.31 48.52
N LEU A 10 56.58 -2.45 48.61
CA LEU A 10 56.70 -3.64 49.48
C LEU A 10 57.64 -3.69 50.72
N ALA A 11 57.12 -4.33 51.79
CA ALA A 11 57.89 -5.25 52.65
C ALA A 11 56.99 -6.36 53.25
N SER A 12 57.40 -7.62 53.06
CA SER A 12 56.74 -8.87 53.47
C SER A 12 57.15 -9.30 54.89
N CYS A 13 56.29 -10.01 55.63
CA CYS A 13 56.72 -11.03 56.60
C CYS A 13 55.59 -12.02 56.98
N LEU A 14 55.79 -13.24 56.49
CA LEU A 14 55.41 -14.59 56.93
C LEU A 14 54.66 -14.76 58.26
N LEU A 15 53.51 -15.45 58.19
CA LEU A 15 52.95 -16.26 59.28
C LEU A 15 52.66 -17.66 58.73
N SER A 16 53.42 -18.64 59.23
CA SER A 16 53.17 -20.06 59.04
C SER A 16 52.10 -20.52 60.02
N ALA A 17 50.92 -20.90 59.53
CA ALA A 17 49.95 -21.66 60.29
C ALA A 17 49.65 -22.97 59.54
N CYS A 18 50.06 -24.08 60.15
CA CYS A 18 49.79 -25.44 59.75
C CYS A 18 48.59 -25.94 60.58
N GLY A 19 47.57 -26.51 59.94
CA GLY A 19 46.52 -27.24 60.65
C GLY A 19 45.27 -27.52 59.82
N GLY A 20 45.11 -28.77 59.37
CA GLY A 20 43.81 -29.45 59.45
C GLY A 20 43.11 -29.88 58.16
N SER A 21 43.41 -31.12 57.74
CA SER A 21 42.46 -32.20 57.37
C SER A 21 41.45 -32.01 56.23
N ASP A 22 41.75 -32.69 55.12
CA ASP A 22 40.89 -33.35 54.13
C ASP A 22 39.37 -33.29 54.34
N SER A 23 38.67 -32.65 53.40
CA SER A 23 37.74 -33.27 52.44
C SER A 23 37.31 -32.19 51.45
N ASP A 24 38.24 -31.76 50.58
CA ASP A 24 37.92 -30.76 49.55
C ASP A 24 37.22 -31.46 48.38
N ASP A 25 35.97 -31.83 48.60
CA ASP A 25 35.01 -31.99 47.51
C ASP A 25 34.62 -30.56 47.10
N THR A 26 35.56 -29.85 46.47
CA THR A 26 35.29 -28.60 45.79
C THR A 26 34.40 -28.93 44.60
N GLN A 27 33.10 -29.08 44.86
CA GLN A 27 32.10 -28.68 43.89
C GLN A 27 32.35 -27.20 43.62
N THR A 28 33.16 -26.94 42.59
CA THR A 28 33.08 -25.70 41.84
C THR A 28 31.62 -25.53 41.47
N LEU A 29 30.92 -24.65 42.19
CA LEU A 29 29.60 -24.19 41.80
C LEU A 29 29.70 -23.81 40.31
N PRO A 30 28.86 -24.36 39.43
CA PRO A 30 28.87 -23.94 38.04
C PRO A 30 28.69 -22.42 38.04
N GLN A 31 29.72 -21.72 37.58
CA GLN A 31 29.70 -20.27 37.41
C GLN A 31 28.44 -19.93 36.60
N PRO A 32 27.64 -18.92 36.97
CA PRO A 32 26.46 -18.55 36.19
C PRO A 32 26.89 -18.40 34.74
N GLN A 33 26.39 -19.29 33.86
CA GLN A 33 26.67 -19.15 32.44
C GLN A 33 26.03 -17.83 32.03
N LEU A 34 26.87 -16.84 31.76
CA LEU A 34 26.49 -15.68 30.98
C LEU A 34 26.00 -16.23 29.64
N LEU A 35 24.68 -16.33 29.48
CA LEU A 35 24.08 -16.57 28.18
C LEU A 35 24.56 -15.44 27.28
N SER A 36 25.19 -15.81 26.16
CA SER A 36 25.58 -14.84 25.16
C SER A 36 24.31 -14.29 24.53
N ASN A 37 24.21 -12.95 24.44
CA ASN A 37 23.12 -12.30 23.72
C ASN A 37 23.03 -12.80 22.28
N ILE A 38 21.82 -13.03 21.79
CA ILE A 38 21.53 -13.35 20.40
C ILE A 38 20.95 -12.09 19.74
N SER A 39 21.41 -11.74 18.52
CA SER A 39 20.84 -10.59 17.80
C SER A 39 19.33 -10.75 17.59
N PRO A 40 18.57 -9.64 17.57
CA PRO A 40 17.16 -9.69 17.21
C PRO A 40 16.98 -10.14 15.75
N THR A 41 15.75 -10.42 15.35
CA THR A 41 15.35 -10.63 13.96
C THR A 41 14.47 -9.47 13.51
N ALA A 42 14.95 -8.68 12.55
CA ALA A 42 14.20 -7.59 11.96
C ALA A 42 13.23 -8.11 10.89
N ALA A 43 11.98 -7.64 10.91
CA ALA A 43 10.98 -7.96 9.91
C ALA A 43 9.92 -6.86 9.82
N PHE A 44 9.48 -6.55 8.60
CA PHE A 44 8.31 -5.72 8.35
C PHE A 44 7.49 -6.24 7.15
N SER A 45 6.22 -5.83 7.08
CA SER A 45 5.30 -6.21 6.01
C SER A 45 5.90 -5.89 4.63
N GLN A 46 5.99 -6.88 3.73
CA GLN A 46 6.28 -6.57 2.33
C GLN A 46 5.27 -5.56 1.81
N ILE A 47 5.79 -4.54 1.15
CA ILE A 47 4.99 -3.53 0.47
C ILE A 47 5.29 -3.67 -1.02
N ASP A 48 4.27 -4.11 -1.74
CA ASP A 48 4.26 -4.21 -3.20
C ASP A 48 3.22 -3.20 -3.72
N ASP A 49 3.20 -2.95 -5.03
CA ASP A 49 2.21 -2.08 -5.67
C ASP A 49 2.17 -0.65 -5.11
N ILE A 50 3.34 0.00 -5.00
CA ILE A 50 3.44 1.41 -4.62
C ILE A 50 3.26 2.30 -5.85
N TYR A 51 2.41 3.32 -5.71
CA TYR A 51 2.13 4.28 -6.78
C TYR A 51 2.55 5.68 -6.35
N GLU A 52 2.87 6.51 -7.34
CA GLU A 52 3.03 7.92 -7.10
C GLU A 52 1.77 8.54 -6.47
N ARG A 53 1.94 9.68 -5.82
CA ARG A 53 0.86 10.41 -5.16
C ARG A 53 0.13 9.64 -4.04
N GLY A 54 0.69 8.55 -3.50
CA GLY A 54 0.13 7.74 -2.42
C GLY A 54 0.76 7.92 -1.03
N GLU A 55 0.11 7.34 -0.01
CA GLU A 55 0.59 7.27 1.38
C GLU A 55 0.42 5.83 1.91
N PHE A 56 1.50 5.25 2.45
CA PHE A 56 1.59 3.83 2.78
C PHE A 56 2.17 3.62 4.18
N ILE A 57 1.48 2.84 5.02
CA ILE A 57 1.95 2.46 6.36
C ILE A 57 2.70 1.14 6.27
N ILE A 58 3.91 1.10 6.79
CA ILE A 58 4.78 -0.08 6.86
C ILE A 58 4.82 -0.56 8.32
N ASP A 59 4.47 -1.83 8.55
CA ASP A 59 4.36 -2.42 9.90
C ASP A 59 5.53 -3.39 10.19
N ALA A 60 6.34 -3.08 11.20
CA ALA A 60 7.44 -3.93 11.67
C ALA A 60 7.11 -4.79 12.91
N SER A 61 5.83 -4.97 13.24
CA SER A 61 5.38 -5.77 14.39
C SER A 61 5.79 -7.25 14.33
N GLY A 62 6.23 -7.73 13.16
CA GLY A 62 6.82 -9.06 12.99
C GLY A 62 8.26 -9.22 13.48
N SER A 63 8.94 -8.13 13.88
CA SER A 63 10.29 -8.21 14.44
C SER A 63 10.28 -8.90 15.81
N SER A 64 11.33 -9.65 16.15
CA SER A 64 11.39 -10.42 17.40
C SER A 64 12.80 -10.56 17.95
N ASP A 65 12.89 -10.93 19.22
CA ASP A 65 14.15 -11.27 19.90
C ASP A 65 13.91 -12.55 20.74
N SER A 66 14.84 -13.51 20.68
CA SER A 66 14.63 -14.87 21.18
C SER A 66 15.03 -15.06 22.64
N ASP A 67 15.93 -14.23 23.14
CA ASP A 67 16.44 -14.21 24.51
C ASP A 67 16.17 -12.88 25.23
N GLY A 68 15.58 -11.90 24.54
CA GLY A 68 15.23 -10.61 25.11
C GLY A 68 14.01 -9.92 24.48
N SER A 69 14.12 -8.61 24.31
CA SER A 69 13.09 -7.70 23.81
C SER A 69 13.70 -6.60 22.94
N ILE A 70 12.93 -6.11 21.98
CA ILE A 70 13.36 -5.01 21.10
C ILE A 70 13.30 -3.68 21.84
N SER A 71 14.41 -2.95 21.84
CA SER A 71 14.55 -1.62 22.46
C SER A 71 14.29 -0.48 21.48
N SER A 72 14.61 -0.63 20.19
CA SER A 72 14.37 0.42 19.19
C SER A 72 14.20 -0.09 17.75
N TYR A 73 13.46 0.70 16.97
CA TYR A 73 13.25 0.58 15.54
C TYR A 73 13.79 1.84 14.88
N ASN A 74 14.68 1.68 13.90
CA ASN A 74 15.25 2.79 13.15
C ASN A 74 15.03 2.55 11.65
N TRP A 75 14.34 3.49 11.01
CA TRP A 75 14.00 3.37 9.60
C TRP A 75 14.89 4.27 8.73
N SER A 76 15.19 3.82 7.52
CA SER A 76 15.82 4.68 6.52
C SER A 76 15.32 4.37 5.13
N LEU A 77 15.20 5.41 4.32
CA LEU A 77 14.81 5.35 2.92
C LEU A 77 16.04 5.65 2.06
N ASP A 78 16.40 4.70 1.20
CA ASP A 78 17.38 4.90 0.13
C ASP A 78 16.63 5.15 -1.18
N LEU A 79 16.79 6.34 -1.75
CA LEU A 79 16.14 6.75 -2.99
C LEU A 79 16.84 6.21 -4.25
N GLY A 80 17.98 5.52 -4.12
CA GLY A 80 18.76 5.06 -5.25
C GLY A 80 19.17 6.24 -6.16
N ASP A 81 18.84 6.15 -7.45
CA ASP A 81 19.14 7.18 -8.45
C ASP A 81 18.14 8.34 -8.45
N TYR A 82 17.04 8.24 -7.71
CA TYR A 82 16.03 9.29 -7.68
C TYR A 82 16.52 10.52 -6.91
N THR A 83 16.52 11.66 -7.59
CA THR A 83 17.03 12.94 -7.05
C THR A 83 15.93 13.92 -6.65
N GLY A 84 14.66 13.57 -6.90
CA GLY A 84 13.53 14.41 -6.56
C GLY A 84 13.22 14.43 -5.06
N LYS A 85 12.19 15.20 -4.69
CA LYS A 85 11.79 15.41 -3.29
C LYS A 85 10.38 14.94 -2.98
N SER A 86 9.74 14.24 -3.92
CA SER A 86 8.35 13.83 -3.75
C SER A 86 8.21 12.53 -2.97
N ILE A 87 9.29 11.77 -2.76
CA ILE A 87 9.29 10.53 -1.96
C ILE A 87 9.89 10.80 -0.58
N SER A 88 9.19 10.43 0.49
CA SER A 88 9.66 10.63 1.87
C SER A 88 9.16 9.54 2.82
N LEU A 89 9.93 9.27 3.87
CA LEU A 89 9.60 8.29 4.91
C LEU A 89 9.60 8.98 6.28
N THR A 90 8.54 8.78 7.07
CA THR A 90 8.43 9.30 8.44
C THR A 90 8.35 8.16 9.44
N GLU A 91 9.32 8.11 10.36
CA GLU A 91 9.42 7.05 11.38
C GLU A 91 8.41 7.24 12.51
N ASN A 92 7.72 6.17 12.91
CA ASN A 92 6.76 6.15 14.02
C ASN A 92 6.96 4.91 14.93
N GLY A 93 8.21 4.61 15.28
CA GLY A 93 8.56 3.46 16.10
C GLY A 93 8.40 2.15 15.32
N VAL A 94 7.50 1.27 15.78
CA VAL A 94 7.22 -0.02 15.12
C VAL A 94 6.67 0.16 13.70
N ASN A 95 6.04 1.31 13.42
CA ASN A 95 5.51 1.63 12.09
C ASN A 95 6.31 2.74 11.43
N SER A 96 6.20 2.83 10.11
CA SER A 96 6.70 3.96 9.32
C SER A 96 5.68 4.36 8.27
N ASN A 97 5.72 5.62 7.84
CA ASN A 97 4.81 6.17 6.85
C ASN A 97 5.58 6.64 5.61
N LEU A 98 5.37 5.99 4.48
CA LEU A 98 5.95 6.33 3.17
C LEU A 98 4.96 7.20 2.41
N VAL A 99 5.35 8.43 2.11
CA VAL A 99 4.59 9.37 1.29
C VAL A 99 5.29 9.52 -0.04
N VAL A 100 4.54 9.33 -1.12
CA VAL A 100 5.00 9.44 -2.50
C VAL A 100 4.18 10.54 -3.16
N GLY A 101 4.83 11.58 -3.68
CA GLY A 101 4.21 12.60 -4.52
C GLY A 101 4.38 12.26 -6.00
N GLU A 102 4.39 13.27 -6.86
CA GLU A 102 4.52 13.07 -8.31
C GLU A 102 5.96 12.72 -8.73
N ILE A 103 6.11 11.78 -9.64
CA ILE A 103 7.38 11.33 -10.24
C ILE A 103 7.25 11.31 -11.77
N GLU A 104 8.37 11.40 -12.49
CA GLU A 104 8.38 11.51 -13.96
C GLU A 104 8.55 10.15 -14.67
N GLU A 105 8.97 9.13 -13.94
CA GLU A 105 9.17 7.76 -14.41
C GLU A 105 9.11 6.79 -13.22
N ASP A 106 8.99 5.50 -13.47
CA ASP A 106 9.04 4.48 -12.43
C ASP A 106 10.35 4.59 -11.62
N VAL A 107 10.24 4.63 -10.29
CA VAL A 107 11.38 4.80 -9.39
C VAL A 107 11.58 3.57 -8.53
N THR A 108 12.80 3.04 -8.48
CA THR A 108 13.15 1.98 -7.52
C THR A 108 13.80 2.58 -6.28
N VAL A 109 13.22 2.33 -5.10
CA VAL A 109 13.76 2.75 -3.79
C VAL A 109 13.92 1.56 -2.86
N SER A 110 14.67 1.71 -1.77
CA SER A 110 14.80 0.67 -0.74
C SER A 110 14.44 1.21 0.65
N VAL A 111 13.50 0.54 1.30
CA VAL A 111 13.16 0.80 2.71
C VAL A 111 13.98 -0.14 3.57
N ASN A 112 14.69 0.42 4.55
CA ASN A 112 15.55 -0.31 5.46
C ASN A 112 15.05 -0.12 6.90
N LEU A 113 15.01 -1.22 7.64
CA LEU A 113 14.75 -1.25 9.07
C LEU A 113 15.99 -1.78 9.78
N THR A 114 16.43 -1.10 10.83
CA THR A 114 17.39 -1.61 11.82
C THR A 114 16.68 -1.76 13.16
N VAL A 115 16.71 -2.96 13.72
CA VAL A 115 16.13 -3.27 15.04
C VAL A 115 17.28 -3.46 16.03
N THR A 116 17.14 -2.91 17.24
CA THR A 116 18.09 -3.09 18.35
C THR A 116 17.41 -3.78 19.52
N ASP A 117 18.04 -4.77 20.13
CA ASP A 117 17.55 -5.44 21.34
C ASP A 117 17.89 -4.66 22.63
N ASN A 118 17.48 -5.19 23.80
CA ASN A 118 17.76 -4.57 25.11
C ASN A 118 19.22 -4.76 25.60
N ASP A 119 20.01 -5.58 24.92
CA ASP A 119 21.41 -5.87 25.23
C ASP A 119 22.38 -5.17 24.23
N GLY A 120 21.83 -4.44 23.26
CA GLY A 120 22.52 -3.60 22.29
C GLY A 120 22.89 -4.27 20.97
N ALA A 121 22.54 -5.54 20.72
CA ALA A 121 22.76 -6.14 19.40
C ALA A 121 21.68 -5.70 18.40
N THR A 122 22.01 -5.81 17.12
CA THR A 122 21.18 -5.28 16.03
C THR A 122 21.01 -6.29 14.91
N ASP A 123 19.93 -6.12 14.16
CA ASP A 123 19.68 -6.79 12.89
C ASP A 123 19.00 -5.83 11.90
N LYS A 124 19.09 -6.15 10.60
CA LYS A 124 18.59 -5.32 9.51
C LYS A 124 17.72 -6.09 8.54
N TYR A 125 16.64 -5.44 8.09
CA TYR A 125 15.79 -5.93 7.02
C TYR A 125 15.61 -4.84 5.96
N THR A 126 15.70 -5.21 4.69
CA THR A 126 15.58 -4.30 3.54
C THR A 126 14.54 -4.84 2.58
N ASN A 127 13.62 -3.97 2.14
CA ASN A 127 12.72 -4.25 1.03
C ASN A 127 12.95 -3.25 -0.10
N THR A 128 13.23 -3.75 -1.31
CA THR A 128 13.36 -2.93 -2.51
C THR A 128 12.00 -2.89 -3.21
N ILE A 129 11.52 -1.68 -3.51
CA ILE A 129 10.20 -1.44 -4.08
C ILE A 129 10.33 -0.62 -5.36
N THR A 130 9.50 -0.93 -6.36
CA THR A 130 9.32 -0.10 -7.55
C THR A 130 8.04 0.71 -7.37
N ILE A 131 8.22 2.03 -7.31
CA ILE A 131 7.15 3.01 -7.30
C ILE A 131 6.76 3.27 -8.75
N GLN A 132 5.52 2.96 -9.09
CA GLN A 132 5.00 3.14 -10.43
C GLN A 132 4.52 4.57 -10.64
N GLU A 133 4.99 5.16 -11.74
CA GLU A 133 4.51 6.43 -12.24
C GLU A 133 3.13 6.26 -12.90
N LEU A 134 2.27 7.26 -12.71
CA LEU A 134 0.88 7.25 -13.16
C LEU A 134 0.75 8.28 -14.29
N ASP A 135 1.45 7.99 -15.39
CA ASP A 135 1.59 8.82 -16.57
C ASP A 135 0.29 9.47 -17.04
N ILE A 136 0.22 10.79 -16.89
CA ILE A 136 -0.85 11.60 -17.44
C ILE A 136 -0.74 11.68 -18.98
N GLU A 137 0.43 11.44 -19.56
CA GLU A 137 0.65 11.36 -21.01
C GLU A 137 0.17 10.03 -21.60
N LYS A 138 -0.04 8.99 -20.77
CA LYS A 138 -0.75 7.75 -21.17
C LYS A 138 -2.26 7.88 -21.10
N LEU A 139 -2.83 8.93 -20.48
CA LEU A 139 -4.24 9.22 -20.67
C LEU A 139 -4.49 9.52 -22.15
N PRO A 140 -5.62 9.12 -22.71
CA PRO A 140 -5.93 9.46 -24.08
C PRO A 140 -5.99 10.99 -24.24
N PRO A 141 -5.63 11.50 -25.44
CA PRO A 141 -5.59 12.94 -25.67
C PRO A 141 -6.98 13.55 -25.46
N ILE A 142 -7.04 14.75 -24.86
CA ILE A 142 -8.31 15.50 -24.73
C ILE A 142 -8.94 15.61 -26.12
N PRO A 143 -10.19 15.13 -26.33
CA PRO A 143 -10.82 15.19 -27.63
C PRO A 143 -11.00 16.64 -28.07
N VAL A 144 -10.33 17.04 -29.16
CA VAL A 144 -10.42 18.40 -29.73
C VAL A 144 -11.85 18.70 -30.23
N SER A 145 -12.63 17.65 -30.50
CA SER A 145 -14.07 17.71 -30.76
C SER A 145 -14.73 16.45 -30.21
N PRO A 146 -15.14 16.44 -28.94
CA PRO A 146 -15.73 15.26 -28.31
C PRO A 146 -16.98 14.82 -29.07
N ARG A 147 -17.09 13.52 -29.38
CA ARG A 147 -18.32 12.97 -29.95
C ARG A 147 -19.39 13.02 -28.85
N LEU A 148 -20.48 13.76 -29.11
CA LEU A 148 -21.53 13.99 -28.11
C LEU A 148 -22.58 12.87 -28.05
N GLY A 149 -22.53 11.93 -29.02
CA GLY A 149 -23.41 10.76 -29.04
C GLY A 149 -23.08 9.75 -27.94
N LEU A 150 -23.89 8.69 -27.86
CA LEU A 150 -23.82 7.66 -26.81
C LEU A 150 -22.41 7.06 -26.61
N GLU A 151 -21.74 6.63 -27.68
CA GLU A 151 -20.40 6.02 -27.63
C GLU A 151 -19.31 7.03 -27.22
N GLY A 152 -19.45 8.29 -27.64
CA GLY A 152 -18.43 9.31 -27.47
C GLY A 152 -17.09 8.99 -28.15
N THR A 153 -16.00 9.54 -27.61
CA THR A 153 -14.64 9.33 -28.12
C THR A 153 -13.89 8.42 -27.15
N ASP A 154 -13.40 7.30 -27.68
CA ASP A 154 -12.56 6.31 -27.01
C ASP A 154 -11.43 5.97 -28.00
N SER A 155 -10.26 6.60 -27.80
CA SER A 155 -9.17 6.59 -28.76
C SER A 155 -8.31 5.32 -28.69
N ASP A 156 -8.15 4.77 -27.49
CA ASP A 156 -7.35 3.56 -27.22
C ASP A 156 -8.20 2.27 -27.18
N ARG A 157 -9.53 2.40 -27.26
CA ARG A 157 -10.52 1.32 -27.36
C ARG A 157 -10.56 0.44 -26.11
N ASP A 158 -10.37 1.04 -24.95
CA ASP A 158 -10.45 0.35 -23.67
C ASP A 158 -11.90 0.22 -23.15
N GLY A 159 -12.86 0.86 -23.84
CA GLY A 159 -14.29 0.87 -23.49
C GLY A 159 -14.67 1.99 -22.53
N VAL A 160 -13.75 2.89 -22.20
CA VAL A 160 -13.97 4.10 -21.43
C VAL A 160 -13.72 5.29 -22.35
N ARG A 161 -14.54 6.33 -22.23
CA ARG A 161 -14.35 7.52 -23.05
C ARG A 161 -13.16 8.33 -22.55
N ASP A 162 -12.40 8.92 -23.47
CA ASP A 162 -11.24 9.75 -23.16
C ASP A 162 -11.58 10.89 -22.18
N ASP A 163 -12.74 11.51 -22.35
CA ASP A 163 -13.20 12.60 -21.49
C ASP A 163 -13.54 12.13 -20.06
N VAL A 164 -13.97 10.88 -19.93
CA VAL A 164 -14.32 10.22 -18.66
C VAL A 164 -13.06 9.80 -17.92
N GLU A 165 -12.08 9.22 -18.61
CA GLU A 165 -10.80 8.82 -18.01
C GLU A 165 -10.07 10.00 -17.38
N ILE A 166 -10.04 11.14 -18.06
CA ILE A 166 -9.46 12.38 -17.54
C ILE A 166 -10.22 12.88 -16.30
N LYS A 167 -11.56 12.79 -16.30
CA LYS A 167 -12.37 13.17 -15.13
C LYS A 167 -12.13 12.21 -13.95
N ILE A 168 -11.98 10.91 -14.19
CA ILE A 168 -11.65 9.90 -13.17
C ILE A 168 -10.26 10.17 -12.57
N TYR A 169 -9.27 10.48 -13.42
CA TYR A 169 -7.93 10.83 -12.97
C TYR A 169 -7.95 12.05 -12.05
N ASN A 170 -8.67 13.11 -12.44
CA ASN A 170 -8.83 14.32 -11.62
C ASN A 170 -9.64 14.09 -10.34
N LEU A 171 -10.54 13.11 -10.32
CA LEU A 171 -11.34 12.76 -9.14
C LEU A 171 -10.51 11.98 -8.11
N TYR A 172 -9.57 11.14 -8.57
CA TYR A 172 -8.69 10.35 -7.70
C TYR A 172 -7.22 10.52 -8.12
N PRO A 173 -6.64 11.71 -7.93
CA PRO A 173 -5.27 11.99 -8.37
C PRO A 173 -4.23 11.16 -7.61
N LEU A 174 -4.58 10.66 -6.42
CA LEU A 174 -3.67 10.03 -5.46
C LEU A 174 -3.83 8.51 -5.31
N SER A 175 -4.89 7.91 -5.88
CA SER A 175 -5.22 6.50 -5.62
C SER A 175 -5.49 5.76 -6.93
N LYS A 176 -4.61 4.80 -7.25
CA LYS A 176 -4.77 3.92 -8.41
C LYS A 176 -5.99 3.02 -8.26
N ASP A 177 -6.16 2.36 -7.12
CA ASP A 177 -7.30 1.47 -6.87
C ASP A 177 -8.63 2.21 -7.11
N ASN A 178 -8.75 3.44 -6.61
CA ASN A 178 -9.93 4.26 -6.86
C ASN A 178 -10.13 4.56 -8.36
N ARG A 179 -9.06 4.82 -9.12
CA ARG A 179 -9.14 5.04 -10.57
C ARG A 179 -9.51 3.76 -11.32
N GLU A 180 -8.92 2.62 -10.99
CA GLU A 180 -9.19 1.34 -11.65
C GLU A 180 -10.63 0.88 -11.45
N ILE A 181 -11.13 0.91 -10.20
CA ILE A 181 -12.52 0.58 -9.90
C ILE A 181 -13.47 1.58 -10.59
N SER A 182 -13.08 2.86 -10.67
CA SER A 182 -13.88 3.87 -11.37
C SER A 182 -13.86 3.74 -12.89
N ARG A 183 -12.76 3.28 -13.50
CA ARG A 183 -12.69 2.93 -14.91
C ARG A 183 -13.57 1.72 -15.22
N LYS A 184 -13.57 0.69 -14.35
CA LYS A 184 -14.50 -0.45 -14.45
C LYS A 184 -15.96 0.02 -14.37
N ALA A 185 -16.29 0.88 -13.41
CA ALA A 185 -17.61 1.48 -13.30
C ALA A 185 -17.99 2.27 -14.57
N ALA A 186 -17.07 3.05 -15.11
CA ALA A 186 -17.28 3.78 -16.35
C ALA A 186 -17.53 2.86 -17.55
N GLN A 187 -16.77 1.78 -17.69
CA GLN A 187 -16.97 0.78 -18.74
C GLN A 187 -18.36 0.14 -18.66
N ILE A 188 -18.80 -0.25 -17.45
CA ILE A 188 -20.13 -0.82 -17.23
C ILE A 188 -21.23 0.19 -17.59
N PHE A 189 -21.11 1.43 -17.13
CA PHE A 189 -22.08 2.47 -17.48
C PHE A 189 -22.05 2.83 -18.98
N GLN A 190 -20.89 2.74 -19.65
CA GLN A 190 -20.80 2.93 -21.10
C GLN A 190 -21.57 1.83 -21.84
N ASN A 191 -21.44 0.57 -21.38
CA ASN A 191 -22.24 -0.53 -21.91
C ASN A 191 -23.74 -0.29 -21.69
N VAL A 192 -24.15 0.11 -20.48
CA VAL A 192 -25.55 0.46 -20.17
C VAL A 192 -26.11 1.53 -21.11
N LEU A 193 -25.32 2.54 -21.44
CA LEU A 193 -25.73 3.60 -22.37
C LEU A 193 -25.90 3.08 -23.80
N VAL A 194 -25.07 2.14 -24.23
CA VAL A 194 -25.14 1.55 -25.57
C VAL A 194 -26.28 0.54 -25.65
N THR A 195 -26.49 -0.31 -24.64
CA THR A 195 -27.56 -1.32 -24.64
C THR A 195 -28.93 -0.71 -24.41
N GLY A 196 -29.05 0.32 -23.57
CA GLY A 196 -30.32 1.00 -23.29
C GLY A 196 -30.99 1.65 -24.51
N ASP A 197 -30.22 1.90 -25.59
CA ASP A 197 -30.75 2.36 -26.88
C ASP A 197 -31.14 1.20 -27.82
N SER A 198 -30.60 0.00 -27.61
CA SER A 198 -30.75 -1.16 -28.50
C SER A 198 -32.12 -1.86 -28.42
N GLN A 199 -32.92 -1.61 -27.37
CA GLN A 199 -34.18 -2.31 -27.05
C GLN A 199 -34.05 -3.85 -26.98
N ASP A 200 -32.86 -4.39 -26.75
CA ASP A 200 -32.64 -5.83 -26.53
C ASP A 200 -32.68 -6.16 -25.03
N ASP A 201 -33.75 -6.85 -24.60
CA ASP A 201 -33.99 -7.21 -23.20
C ASP A 201 -32.89 -8.12 -22.59
N LEU A 202 -32.13 -8.86 -23.43
CA LEU A 202 -31.07 -9.76 -22.95
C LEU A 202 -29.81 -9.00 -22.50
N ASP A 203 -29.39 -8.01 -23.28
CA ASP A 203 -28.20 -7.21 -23.00
C ASP A 203 -28.40 -6.31 -21.75
N ASP A 204 -29.63 -5.86 -21.52
CA ASP A 204 -30.01 -5.11 -20.32
C ASP A 204 -29.96 -5.97 -19.03
N GLY A 205 -30.05 -7.30 -19.16
CA GLY A 205 -29.93 -8.24 -18.05
C GLY A 205 -28.51 -8.31 -17.49
N GLU A 206 -27.53 -8.49 -18.37
CA GLU A 206 -26.12 -8.59 -18.04
C GLU A 206 -25.57 -7.26 -17.51
N ALA A 207 -25.89 -6.15 -18.20
CA ALA A 207 -25.49 -4.82 -17.76
C ALA A 207 -26.07 -4.47 -16.36
N ALA A 208 -27.30 -4.88 -16.06
CA ALA A 208 -27.89 -4.70 -14.74
C ALA A 208 -27.24 -5.55 -13.65
N GLU A 209 -26.79 -6.76 -14.00
CA GLU A 209 -26.04 -7.62 -13.08
C GLU A 209 -24.73 -6.95 -12.67
N GLU A 210 -23.93 -6.51 -13.64
CA GLU A 210 -22.64 -5.86 -13.42
C GLU A 210 -22.79 -4.53 -12.65
N LEU A 211 -23.80 -3.72 -12.98
CA LEU A 211 -24.11 -2.51 -12.21
C LEU A 211 -24.41 -2.81 -10.73
N SER A 212 -25.09 -3.92 -10.44
CA SER A 212 -25.49 -4.28 -9.08
C SER A 212 -24.30 -4.64 -8.18
N LYS A 213 -23.19 -5.05 -8.79
CA LYS A 213 -21.93 -5.45 -8.15
C LYS A 213 -21.02 -4.27 -7.81
N LEU A 214 -21.11 -3.16 -8.55
CA LEU A 214 -20.17 -2.04 -8.44
C LEU A 214 -19.99 -1.49 -7.02
N ALA A 215 -21.08 -1.33 -6.27
CA ALA A 215 -20.98 -0.80 -4.91
C ALA A 215 -20.14 -1.70 -3.99
N SER A 216 -20.20 -3.02 -4.18
CA SER A 216 -19.36 -3.97 -3.43
C SER A 216 -17.89 -3.88 -3.86
N CYS A 217 -17.61 -3.74 -5.16
CA CYS A 217 -16.24 -3.56 -5.63
C CYS A 217 -15.53 -2.36 -5.01
N TYR A 218 -16.22 -1.22 -4.87
CA TYR A 218 -15.68 -0.07 -4.15
C TYR A 218 -15.45 -0.36 -2.67
N ILE A 219 -16.36 -1.05 -1.99
CA ILE A 219 -16.21 -1.36 -0.56
C ILE A 219 -15.03 -2.30 -0.32
N ASP A 220 -14.80 -3.26 -1.21
CA ASP A 220 -13.80 -4.30 -1.04
C ASP A 220 -12.38 -3.85 -1.41
N HIS A 221 -12.26 -2.90 -2.34
CA HIS A 221 -10.96 -2.47 -2.90
C HIS A 221 -10.58 -1.05 -2.52
N THR A 222 -11.49 -0.29 -1.90
CA THR A 222 -11.25 1.11 -1.55
C THR A 222 -11.82 1.42 -0.18
N SER A 223 -11.41 2.55 0.41
CA SER A 223 -12.02 3.09 1.63
C SER A 223 -13.25 3.96 1.35
N LEU A 224 -13.72 3.99 0.09
CA LEU A 224 -14.78 4.88 -0.37
C LEU A 224 -16.18 4.31 -0.13
N ASN A 225 -17.17 5.20 -0.11
CA ASN A 225 -18.57 4.79 -0.08
C ASN A 225 -19.04 4.37 -1.47
N GLY A 226 -19.14 3.06 -1.71
CA GLY A 226 -19.45 2.53 -3.04
C GLY A 226 -20.74 3.09 -3.67
N ARG A 227 -21.77 3.45 -2.89
CA ARG A 227 -22.99 4.06 -3.46
C ARG A 227 -22.75 5.48 -3.94
N GLU A 228 -21.98 6.25 -3.18
CA GLU A 228 -21.62 7.62 -3.55
C GLU A 228 -20.70 7.63 -4.77
N GLU A 229 -19.72 6.73 -4.83
CA GLU A 229 -18.80 6.64 -5.97
C GLU A 229 -19.51 6.21 -7.25
N VAL A 230 -20.37 5.19 -7.19
CA VAL A 230 -21.21 4.79 -8.33
C VAL A 230 -22.05 5.97 -8.84
N ALA A 231 -22.59 6.79 -7.94
CA ALA A 231 -23.34 7.98 -8.34
C ALA A 231 -22.45 9.07 -8.97
N LYS A 232 -21.22 9.28 -8.47
CA LYS A 232 -20.25 10.20 -9.05
C LYS A 232 -19.84 9.77 -10.45
N ILE A 233 -19.44 8.51 -10.64
CA ILE A 233 -19.05 8.00 -11.96
C ILE A 233 -20.22 8.07 -12.93
N ARG A 234 -21.43 7.65 -12.51
CA ARG A 234 -22.63 7.82 -13.32
C ARG A 234 -22.80 9.27 -13.79
N SER A 235 -22.66 10.24 -12.89
CA SER A 235 -22.83 11.67 -13.21
C SER A 235 -21.82 12.18 -14.23
N ILE A 236 -20.60 11.63 -14.23
CA ILE A 236 -19.56 11.93 -15.23
C ILE A 236 -19.96 11.36 -16.59
N LEU A 237 -20.64 10.22 -16.63
CA LEU A 237 -20.98 9.54 -17.87
C LEU A 237 -22.26 10.04 -18.54
N ILE A 238 -23.26 10.49 -17.78
CA ILE A 238 -24.55 11.00 -18.32
C ILE A 238 -24.55 12.52 -18.51
N ASP A 239 -23.49 13.04 -19.10
CA ASP A 239 -23.22 14.47 -19.23
C ASP A 239 -23.91 15.15 -20.44
N THR A 240 -24.65 14.38 -21.26
CA THR A 240 -25.47 14.91 -22.36
C THR A 240 -26.93 14.48 -22.22
N PRO A 241 -27.89 15.26 -22.78
CA PRO A 241 -29.31 14.86 -22.79
C PRO A 241 -29.57 13.51 -23.46
N GLU A 242 -28.79 13.17 -24.48
CA GLU A 242 -28.88 11.89 -25.19
C GLU A 242 -28.47 10.72 -24.29
N ARG A 243 -27.33 10.82 -23.59
CA ARG A 243 -26.86 9.80 -22.64
C ARG A 243 -27.80 9.66 -21.45
N MET A 244 -28.36 10.77 -20.96
CA MET A 244 -29.39 10.75 -19.92
C MET A 244 -30.62 9.96 -20.38
N ALA A 245 -31.11 10.21 -21.60
CA ALA A 245 -32.27 9.51 -22.14
C ALA A 245 -32.01 8.00 -22.32
N ALA A 246 -30.84 7.60 -22.81
CA ALA A 246 -30.47 6.18 -22.93
C ALA A 246 -30.41 5.48 -21.56
N TYR A 247 -29.85 6.14 -20.54
CA TYR A 247 -29.84 5.61 -19.19
C TYR A 247 -31.26 5.46 -18.61
N GLU A 248 -32.15 6.42 -18.85
CA GLU A 248 -33.56 6.30 -18.43
C GLU A 248 -34.30 5.16 -19.15
N ASN A 249 -34.04 4.94 -20.45
CA ASN A 249 -34.59 3.80 -21.19
C ASN A 249 -34.17 2.46 -20.58
N PHE A 250 -32.88 2.33 -20.24
CA PHE A 250 -32.36 1.17 -19.51
C PHE A 250 -33.07 0.98 -18.16
N LEU A 251 -33.31 2.05 -17.39
CA LEU A 251 -34.05 1.92 -16.14
C LEU A 251 -35.51 1.46 -16.38
N MET A 252 -36.13 1.92 -17.46
CA MET A 252 -37.50 1.54 -17.82
C MET A 252 -37.63 0.08 -18.26
N SER A 253 -36.68 -0.47 -19.02
CA SER A 253 -36.68 -1.89 -19.40
C SER A 253 -36.61 -2.81 -18.17
N ARG A 254 -36.01 -2.31 -17.09
CA ARG A 254 -35.88 -3.02 -15.81
C ARG A 254 -37.05 -2.81 -14.85
N ASN A 255 -38.01 -1.94 -15.17
CA ASN A 255 -39.11 -1.61 -14.27
C ASN A 255 -39.99 -2.86 -13.98
N GLY A 256 -40.11 -3.24 -12.70
CA GLY A 256 -40.83 -4.45 -12.27
C GLY A 256 -39.95 -5.70 -12.10
N THR A 257 -38.65 -5.63 -12.40
CA THR A 257 -37.68 -6.70 -12.10
C THR A 257 -37.11 -6.52 -10.69
N VAL A 258 -36.98 -7.60 -9.92
CA VAL A 258 -36.33 -7.55 -8.60
C VAL A 258 -34.84 -7.29 -8.81
N GLN A 259 -34.39 -6.06 -8.57
CA GLN A 259 -32.97 -5.75 -8.49
C GLN A 259 -32.45 -6.17 -7.12
N ARG A 260 -31.75 -7.31 -7.05
CA ARG A 260 -30.91 -7.62 -5.88
C ARG A 260 -29.59 -6.90 -6.06
N THR A 261 -29.10 -6.28 -5.00
CA THR A 261 -27.67 -5.97 -4.90
C THR A 261 -26.93 -7.30 -4.84
N LEU A 262 -26.00 -7.50 -5.75
CA LEU A 262 -25.12 -8.66 -5.76
C LEU A 262 -23.79 -8.26 -5.13
N GLU A 263 -23.19 -9.20 -4.40
CA GLU A 263 -21.82 -9.07 -3.93
C GLU A 263 -20.92 -9.60 -5.04
N ALA A 264 -19.97 -8.77 -5.49
CA ALA A 264 -18.91 -9.19 -6.38
C ALA A 264 -17.89 -10.05 -5.62
N ASN A 265 -17.28 -10.99 -6.31
CA ASN A 265 -16.01 -11.56 -5.85
C ASN A 265 -14.83 -10.69 -6.28
N ILE A 266 -13.67 -10.92 -5.66
CA ILE A 266 -12.47 -10.09 -5.87
C ILE A 266 -11.99 -10.07 -7.34
N GLU A 267 -12.22 -11.14 -8.11
CA GLU A 267 -11.81 -11.21 -9.51
C GLU A 267 -12.80 -10.48 -10.43
N GLU A 268 -14.08 -10.38 -10.07
CA GLU A 268 -15.10 -9.64 -10.83
C GLU A 268 -14.86 -8.12 -10.80
N CYS A 269 -14.15 -7.64 -9.79
CA CYS A 269 -13.85 -6.21 -9.60
C CYS A 269 -12.62 -5.72 -10.36
N ARG A 270 -11.79 -6.63 -10.89
CA ARG A 270 -10.60 -6.25 -11.65
C ARG A 270 -10.94 -5.88 -13.10
N LEU A 271 -10.21 -4.90 -13.63
CA LEU A 271 -10.15 -4.70 -15.07
C LEU A 271 -9.39 -5.89 -15.69
N PRO A 272 -9.82 -6.40 -16.86
CA PRO A 272 -9.07 -7.42 -17.56
C PRO A 272 -7.65 -6.92 -17.82
N GLN A 273 -6.67 -7.70 -17.41
CA GLN A 273 -5.26 -7.46 -17.75
C GLN A 273 -5.11 -7.79 -19.23
N ASN A 274 -5.05 -6.78 -20.09
CA ASN A 274 -4.70 -6.94 -21.50
C ASN A 274 -3.20 -7.17 -21.65
#